data_AF-A0AAV6S5U4-F1
#
_entry.id   AF-A0AAV6S5U4-F1
#
_cell.length_a   1.000
_cell.length_b   1.000
_cell.length_c   1.000
_cell.angle_alpha   90.00
_cell.angle_beta   90.00
_cell.angle_gamma   90.00
#
_symmetry.space_group_name_H-M   'P 1'
#
loop_
_entity.id
_entity.type
_entity.pdbx_description
1 polymer ?
#
loop_
_entity_poly.entity_id
_entity_poly.type
_entity_poly.pdbx_seq_one_letter_code
_entity_poly.pdbx_strand_id
1 'polypeptide(L)'
;MIRTPTFSIGLLLLLIGYTAAGPEPDVQPRTVRSSVCQEHTSLHNRLDAVEKKVEDTVGELEVELVALLDDIQDPQWRPLLENAGKTVDILEEPVLN
;
A
#
# COMPACT_ATOMS: atom_id res chain seq x y z
N MET A 1 -20.18 38.47 -44.50
CA MET A 1 -20.27 37.36 -43.51
C MET A 1 -19.34 36.25 -44.00
N ILE A 2 -18.07 36.29 -43.60
CA ILE A 2 -17.01 35.40 -44.12
C ILE A 2 -16.77 34.35 -43.03
N ARG A 3 -17.16 33.10 -43.31
CA ARG A 3 -17.01 31.97 -42.40
C ARG A 3 -15.64 31.35 -42.66
N THR A 4 -14.70 31.55 -41.74
CA THR A 4 -13.37 30.94 -41.78
C THR A 4 -13.47 29.42 -41.57
N PRO A 5 -12.82 28.59 -42.41
CA PRO A 5 -12.78 27.15 -42.19
C PRO A 5 -11.62 26.81 -41.24
N THR A 6 -11.89 26.73 -39.94
CA THR A 6 -10.90 26.28 -38.94
C THR A 6 -10.72 24.76 -38.89
N PHE A 7 -11.37 23.99 -39.77
CA PHE A 7 -11.32 22.52 -39.76
C PHE A 7 -10.19 21.91 -40.62
N SER A 8 -9.51 22.69 -41.46
CA SER A 8 -8.61 22.10 -42.49
C SER A 8 -7.19 21.83 -42.01
N ILE A 9 -6.67 22.57 -41.03
CA ILE A 9 -5.27 22.45 -40.60
C ILE A 9 -5.04 21.18 -39.79
N GLY A 10 -5.94 20.84 -38.87
CA GLY A 10 -5.85 19.61 -38.08
C GLY A 10 -5.93 18.36 -38.95
N LEU A 11 -6.79 18.38 -39.98
CA LEU A 11 -6.90 17.28 -40.96
C LEU A 11 -5.63 17.15 -41.80
N LEU A 12 -5.03 18.27 -42.23
CA LEU A 12 -3.79 18.25 -43.00
C LEU A 12 -2.64 17.63 -42.19
N LEU A 13 -2.50 18.02 -40.92
CA LEU A 13 -1.45 17.50 -40.04
C LEU A 13 -1.62 16.00 -39.77
N LEU A 14 -2.87 15.53 -39.64
CA LEU A 14 -3.18 14.12 -39.45
C LEU A 14 -2.83 13.27 -40.68
N LEU A 15 -3.12 13.79 -41.89
CA LEU A 15 -2.79 13.12 -43.15
C LEU A 15 -1.27 13.06 -43.39
N ILE A 16 -0.54 14.13 -43.05
CA ILE A 16 0.92 14.16 -43.17
C ILE A 16 1.56 13.13 -42.23
N GLY A 17 1.09 13.03 -40.99
CA GLY A 17 1.57 12.03 -40.03
C GLY A 17 1.30 10.59 -40.48
N TYR A 18 0.15 10.33 -41.13
CA TYR A 18 -0.18 9.01 -41.66
C TYR A 18 0.71 8.60 -42.85
N THR A 19 1.13 9.55 -43.69
CA THR A 19 2.02 9.26 -44.84
C THR A 19 3.51 9.17 -44.49
N ALA A 20 3.93 9.76 -43.37
CA ALA A 20 5.31 9.70 -42.88
C ALA A 20 5.63 8.39 -42.13
N ALA A 21 4.61 7.69 -41.65
CA ALA A 21 4.72 6.30 -41.23
C ALA A 21 4.74 5.42 -42.49
N GLY A 22 5.93 5.25 -43.08
CA GLY A 22 6.16 4.26 -44.13
C GLY A 22 5.71 2.86 -43.69
N PRO A 23 5.47 1.91 -44.62
CA PRO A 23 5.01 0.58 -44.25
C PRO A 23 5.99 -0.01 -43.24
N GLU A 24 5.55 -0.13 -41.99
CA GLU A 24 6.38 -0.65 -40.91
C GLU A 24 6.93 -2.01 -41.35
N PRO A 25 8.26 -2.19 -41.35
CA PRO A 25 8.82 -3.49 -41.58
C PRO A 25 8.54 -4.32 -40.32
N ASP A 26 7.90 -5.46 -40.55
CA ASP A 26 7.87 -6.58 -39.63
C ASP A 26 6.90 -6.44 -38.44
N VAL A 27 5.72 -7.01 -38.64
CA VAL A 27 4.78 -7.39 -37.59
C VAL A 27 5.46 -8.48 -36.73
N GLN A 28 6.32 -8.09 -35.81
CA GLN A 28 6.65 -8.92 -34.65
C GLN A 28 5.47 -8.90 -33.68
N PRO A 29 5.13 -10.06 -33.09
CA PRO A 29 3.75 -10.42 -32.86
C PRO A 29 3.17 -9.70 -31.64
N ARG A 30 1.88 -9.34 -31.74
CA ARG A 30 1.03 -8.80 -30.65
C ARG A 30 1.18 -9.54 -29.31
N THR A 31 1.72 -10.76 -29.32
CA THR A 31 2.09 -11.58 -28.17
C THR A 31 3.13 -10.94 -27.23
N VAL A 32 4.13 -10.21 -27.74
CA VAL A 32 5.19 -9.59 -26.89
C VAL A 32 4.66 -8.33 -26.19
N ARG A 33 3.78 -7.56 -26.85
CA ARG A 33 3.10 -6.43 -26.20
C ARG A 33 2.04 -6.90 -25.19
N SER A 34 1.40 -8.04 -25.47
CA SER A 34 0.49 -8.71 -24.53
C SER A 34 1.22 -9.21 -23.28
N SER A 35 2.46 -9.71 -23.39
CA SER A 35 3.19 -10.23 -22.23
C SER A 35 3.58 -9.13 -21.25
N VAL A 36 4.03 -7.96 -21.73
CA VAL A 36 4.37 -6.82 -20.85
C VAL A 36 3.12 -6.24 -20.17
N CYS A 37 2.01 -6.11 -20.90
CA CYS A 37 0.73 -5.68 -20.29
C CYS A 37 0.21 -6.70 -19.27
N GLN A 38 0.34 -8.00 -19.54
CA GLN A 38 -0.07 -9.07 -18.64
C GLN A 38 0.83 -9.17 -17.40
N GLU A 39 2.13 -8.97 -17.56
CA GLU A 39 3.10 -8.90 -16.46
C GLU A 39 2.82 -7.69 -15.55
N HIS A 40 2.48 -6.53 -16.13
CA HIS A 40 2.11 -5.35 -15.37
C HIS A 40 0.82 -5.59 -14.55
N THR A 41 -0.22 -6.21 -15.15
CA THR A 41 -1.43 -6.60 -14.40
C THR A 41 -1.13 -7.63 -13.30
N SER A 42 -0.23 -8.59 -13.55
CA SER A 42 0.21 -9.57 -12.55
C SER A 42 0.91 -8.91 -11.37
N LEU A 43 1.77 -7.92 -11.61
CA LEU A 43 2.44 -7.17 -10.56
C LEU A 43 1.45 -6.38 -9.70
N HIS A 44 0.51 -5.66 -10.32
CA HIS A 44 -0.53 -4.91 -9.60
C HIS A 44 -1.39 -5.83 -8.73
N ASN A 45 -1.87 -6.96 -9.28
CA ASN A 45 -2.64 -7.93 -8.50
C ASN A 45 -1.87 -8.48 -7.28
N ARG A 46 -0.55 -8.67 -7.42
CA ARG A 46 0.29 -9.12 -6.31
C ARG A 46 0.50 -8.02 -5.28
N LEU A 47 0.63 -6.76 -5.71
CA LEU A 47 0.75 -5.62 -4.82
C LEU A 47 -0.54 -5.44 -4.01
N ASP A 48 -1.70 -5.49 -4.66
CA ASP A 48 -3.02 -5.42 -4.01
C ASP A 48 -3.20 -6.52 -2.96
N ALA A 49 -2.76 -7.74 -3.29
CA ALA A 49 -2.81 -8.86 -2.34
C ALA A 49 -1.89 -8.64 -1.12
N VAL A 50 -0.71 -8.03 -1.33
CA VAL A 50 0.21 -7.67 -0.24
C VAL A 50 -0.37 -6.54 0.61
N GLU A 51 -0.88 -5.48 -0.02
CA GLU A 51 -1.53 -4.36 0.65
C GLU A 51 -2.67 -4.86 1.53
N LYS A 52 -3.58 -5.65 0.97
CA LYS A 52 -4.68 -6.24 1.73
C LYS A 52 -4.20 -7.10 2.89
N LYS A 53 -3.16 -7.93 2.69
CA LYS A 53 -2.63 -8.76 3.76
C LYS A 53 -2.02 -7.92 4.89
N VAL A 54 -1.35 -6.83 4.55
CA VAL A 54 -0.79 -5.89 5.54
C VAL A 54 -1.92 -5.21 6.30
N GLU A 55 -2.94 -4.69 5.61
CA GLU A 55 -4.11 -4.08 6.25
C GLU A 55 -4.82 -5.05 7.19
N ASP A 56 -5.09 -6.28 6.75
CA ASP A 56 -5.77 -7.30 7.56
C ASP A 56 -4.94 -7.66 8.80
N THR A 57 -3.61 -7.80 8.65
CA THR A 57 -2.71 -8.15 9.77
C THR A 57 -2.56 -7.01 10.77
N VAL A 58 -2.45 -5.77 10.29
CA VAL A 58 -2.36 -4.59 11.16
C VAL A 58 -3.67 -4.42 11.93
N GLY A 59 -4.82 -4.58 11.26
CA GLY A 59 -6.12 -4.53 11.91
C GLY A 59 -6.29 -5.60 13.00
N GLU A 60 -5.85 -6.83 12.74
CA GLU A 60 -5.86 -7.91 13.76
C GLU A 60 -4.98 -7.55 14.96
N LEU A 61 -3.76 -7.07 14.71
CA LEU A 61 -2.84 -6.68 15.77
C LEU A 61 -3.36 -5.51 16.62
N GLU A 62 -4.03 -4.54 16.00
CA GLU A 62 -4.67 -3.43 16.73
C GLU A 62 -5.77 -3.93 17.67
N VAL A 63 -6.60 -4.86 17.21
CA VAL A 63 -7.65 -5.48 18.04
C VAL A 63 -7.03 -6.26 19.19
N GLU A 64 -6.02 -7.08 18.92
CA GLU A 64 -5.32 -7.85 19.95
C GLU A 64 -4.63 -6.95 20.98
N LEU A 65 -4.01 -5.86 20.53
CA LEU A 65 -3.34 -4.92 21.42
C LEU A 65 -4.33 -4.21 22.33
N VAL A 66 -5.49 -3.82 21.80
CA VAL A 66 -6.57 -3.22 22.62
C VAL A 66 -7.08 -4.23 23.65
N ALA A 67 -7.30 -5.48 23.25
CA ALA A 67 -7.74 -6.53 24.17
C ALA A 67 -6.70 -6.78 25.28
N LEU A 68 -5.42 -6.90 24.92
CA LEU A 68 -4.34 -7.07 25.89
C LEU A 68 -4.22 -5.89 26.85
N LEU A 69 -4.38 -4.67 26.34
CA LEU A 69 -4.30 -3.46 27.16
C LEU A 69 -5.50 -3.34 28.12
N ASP A 70 -6.68 -3.82 27.73
CA ASP A 70 -7.85 -3.91 28.61
C ASP A 70 -7.61 -4.91 29.73
N ASP A 71 -7.10 -6.11 29.40
CA ASP A 71 -6.74 -7.16 30.36
C ASP A 71 -5.70 -6.68 31.39
N ILE A 72 -4.68 -5.94 30.96
CA ILE A 72 -3.64 -5.41 31.87
C ILE A 72 -4.19 -4.31 32.78
N GLN A 73 -5.11 -3.48 32.27
CA GLN A 73 -5.72 -2.40 33.05
C GLN A 73 -6.81 -2.90 34.00
N ASP A 74 -7.15 -4.18 33.95
CA ASP A 74 -8.11 -4.79 34.86
C ASP A 74 -7.74 -4.42 36.32
N PRO A 75 -8.73 -3.96 37.12
CA PRO A 75 -8.54 -3.59 38.51
C PRO A 75 -7.79 -4.63 39.36
N GLN A 76 -7.85 -5.90 38.99
CA GLN A 76 -7.13 -6.98 39.69
C GLN A 76 -5.60 -6.85 39.58
N TRP A 77 -5.07 -6.26 38.50
CA TRP A 77 -3.63 -6.07 38.27
C TRP A 77 -3.11 -4.69 38.71
N ARG A 78 -4.01 -3.72 38.95
CA ARG A 78 -3.65 -2.37 39.41
C ARG A 78 -2.68 -2.35 40.61
N PRO A 79 -2.86 -3.16 41.68
CA PRO A 79 -1.93 -3.16 42.80
C PRO A 79 -0.50 -3.60 42.43
N LEU A 80 -0.35 -4.42 41.39
CA LEU A 80 0.96 -4.87 40.90
C LEU A 80 1.60 -3.82 39.99
N LEU A 81 0.81 -3.14 39.16
CA LEU A 81 1.26 -2.01 38.33
C LEU A 81 1.68 -0.80 39.18
N GLU A 82 0.94 -0.48 40.23
CA GLU A 82 1.24 0.62 41.16
C GLU A 82 2.48 0.32 42.03
N ASN A 83 2.70 -0.95 42.39
CA ASN A 83 3.90 -1.37 43.13
C ASN A 83 5.12 -1.67 42.24
N ALA A 84 4.98 -1.71 40.91
CA ALA A 84 6.10 -1.95 40.00
C ALA A 84 7.22 -0.87 40.11
N GLY A 85 6.89 0.32 40.61
CA GLY A 85 7.85 1.38 40.94
C GLY A 85 8.45 1.29 42.35
N LYS A 86 7.87 0.47 43.24
CA LYS A 86 8.38 0.24 44.59
C LYS A 86 9.22 -1.03 44.56
N THR A 87 10.49 -0.89 44.18
CA THR A 87 11.47 -1.96 44.35
C THR A 87 11.45 -2.42 45.81
N VAL A 88 10.94 -3.62 46.07
CA VAL A 88 11.19 -4.31 47.33
C VAL A 88 12.68 -4.65 47.31
N ASP A 89 13.48 -3.90 48.04
CA ASP A 89 14.88 -4.24 48.22
C ASP A 89 14.95 -5.50 49.08
N ILE A 90 15.17 -6.64 48.42
CA ILE A 90 15.25 -7.96 49.08
C ILE A 90 16.53 -8.05 49.93
N LEU A 91 17.43 -7.06 49.85
CA LEU A 91 18.65 -6.94 50.64
C LEU A 91 18.50 -6.03 51.87
N GLU A 92 17.33 -5.44 52.13
CA GLU A 92 17.09 -4.69 53.37
C GLU A 92 17.01 -5.66 54.56
N GLU A 93 18.10 -5.74 55.33
CA GLU A 93 18.15 -6.49 56.58
C GLU A 93 17.11 -5.94 57.57
N PRO A 94 16.33 -6.80 58.24
CA PRO A 94 15.35 -6.35 59.22
C PRO A 94 16.06 -5.64 60.37
N VAL A 95 15.69 -4.38 60.60
CA VAL A 95 16.11 -3.63 61.78
C VAL A 95 15.47 -4.29 63.01
N LEU A 96 16.23 -5.17 63.66
CA LEU A 96 15.91 -5.72 64.98
C LEU A 96 15.88 -4.57 65.98
N ASN A 97 14.68 -4.18 66.42
CA ASN A 97 14.45 -3.37 67.63
C ASN A 97 13.90 -4.25 68.74
#